data_AF-A0A8C4PX33-F1
#
_entry.id   AF-A0A8C4PX33-F1
#
_cell.length_a   1.000
_cell.length_b   1.000
_cell.length_c   1.000
_cell.angle_alpha   90.00
_cell.angle_beta   90.00
_cell.angle_gamma   90.00
#
_symmetry.space_group_name_H-M   'P 1'
#
loop_
_entity.id
_entity.type
_entity.pdbx_description
1 polymer ?
#
loop_
_entity_poly.entity_id
_entity_poly.type
_entity_poly.pdbx_seq_one_letter_code
_entity_poly.pdbx_strand_id
1 'polypeptide(L)'
;MLAKMISDKLLGRKVLIILSKFLPPLFMDAMRDSPDAAVSIFESTQENPELIWNDAARESACSCVRNMTKQFFTDQQNNPDVCWKLPDDFSVSYDHVEDELSVGGVFLRIFIAQPGWVLRRPKEFLIALLEKLTKLLAKSESDGETLETVTTATVELLLAQPQLADHVPPLGHLPHLLQALAHQNAAICKSSMRLVHVIASSEVCVRAMAGLETVGPLREGIKVRPDMAGLACETLNRMFQRDQPELLAQALRVELVPHLLRLLEGLGLDAVANPASTKAQIVKTLKAMARSMQYGDQVNEILSRSTVWAAYRDQKHDLFISETSRGGYLTGPGVAGYLTAGTAANVVPSTPPPIDHEASDVQG
;
A
#
# COMPACT_ATOMS: atom_id res chain seq x y z
N MET A 1 4.67 -36.43 0.98
CA MET A 1 4.23 -37.01 -0.32
C MET A 1 3.76 -35.91 -1.28
N LEU A 2 2.78 -35.09 -0.90
CA LEU A 2 2.24 -34.01 -1.76
C LEU A 2 3.31 -33.04 -2.28
N ALA A 3 4.23 -32.57 -1.44
CA ALA A 3 5.35 -31.73 -1.87
C ALA A 3 6.21 -32.34 -2.99
N LYS A 4 6.46 -33.67 -2.91
CA LYS A 4 7.19 -34.40 -3.97
C LYS A 4 6.37 -34.46 -5.27
N MET A 5 5.05 -34.65 -5.16
CA MET A 5 4.15 -34.67 -6.32
C MET A 5 4.03 -33.30 -6.99
N ILE A 6 3.99 -32.20 -6.22
CA ILE A 6 4.01 -30.83 -6.74
C ILE A 6 5.31 -30.55 -7.51
N SER A 7 6.42 -31.13 -7.07
CA SER A 7 7.75 -30.96 -7.68
C SER A 7 7.96 -31.82 -8.94
N ASP A 8 7.01 -32.69 -9.29
CA ASP A 8 7.11 -33.54 -10.47
C ASP A 8 6.99 -32.75 -11.78
N LYS A 9 7.86 -33.04 -12.76
CA LYS A 9 7.94 -32.28 -14.02
C LYS A 9 6.71 -32.45 -14.92
N LEU A 10 6.03 -33.59 -14.84
CA LEU A 10 4.92 -33.94 -15.74
C LEU A 10 3.57 -33.67 -15.08
N LEU A 11 3.44 -34.00 -13.79
CA LEU A 11 2.18 -33.96 -13.06
C LEU A 11 2.10 -32.81 -12.05
N GLY A 12 3.21 -32.16 -11.70
CA GLY A 12 3.27 -31.17 -10.62
C GLY A 12 2.30 -30.01 -10.80
N ARG A 13 2.18 -29.46 -12.01
CA ARG A 13 1.23 -28.37 -12.31
C ARG A 13 -0.22 -28.82 -12.12
N LYS A 14 -0.56 -30.05 -12.51
CA LYS A 14 -1.90 -30.61 -12.32
C LYS A 14 -2.21 -30.81 -10.83
N VAL A 15 -1.24 -31.34 -10.07
CA VAL A 15 -1.36 -31.54 -8.62
C VAL A 15 -1.55 -30.20 -7.90
N LEU A 16 -0.77 -29.18 -8.27
CA LEU A 16 -0.89 -27.84 -7.70
C LEU A 16 -2.29 -27.24 -7.93
N ILE A 17 -2.81 -27.31 -9.17
CA ILE A 17 -4.17 -26.81 -9.48
C ILE A 17 -5.22 -27.53 -8.63
N ILE A 18 -5.11 -28.85 -8.48
CA ILE A 18 -6.05 -29.62 -7.66
C ILE A 18 -5.96 -29.22 -6.19
N LEU A 19 -4.76 -29.14 -5.62
CA LEU A 19 -4.57 -28.81 -4.21
C LEU A 19 -5.00 -27.38 -3.89
N SER A 20 -4.81 -26.42 -4.80
CA SER A 20 -5.27 -25.03 -4.64
C SER A 20 -6.79 -24.90 -4.59
N LYS A 21 -7.56 -25.93 -4.99
CA LYS A 21 -9.02 -25.96 -4.79
C LYS A 21 -9.42 -26.33 -3.36
N PHE A 22 -8.49 -26.93 -2.60
CA PHE A 22 -8.74 -27.36 -1.23
C PHE A 22 -8.05 -26.47 -0.20
N LEU A 23 -6.85 -25.98 -0.47
CA LEU A 23 -6.04 -25.23 0.48
C LEU A 23 -5.65 -23.86 -0.08
N PRO A 24 -5.52 -22.84 0.79
CA PRO A 24 -4.97 -21.54 0.39
C PRO A 24 -3.63 -21.68 -0.35
N PRO A 25 -3.36 -20.84 -1.37
CA PRO A 25 -2.12 -20.92 -2.16
C PRO A 25 -0.83 -20.90 -1.33
N LEU A 26 -0.85 -20.24 -0.17
CA LEU A 26 0.28 -20.17 0.76
C LEU A 26 0.80 -21.56 1.18
N PHE A 27 -0.09 -22.55 1.29
CA PHE A 27 0.30 -23.91 1.61
C PHE A 27 1.09 -24.56 0.48
N MET A 28 0.80 -24.23 -0.78
CA MET A 28 1.53 -24.78 -1.92
C MET A 28 2.96 -24.22 -1.97
N ASP A 29 3.11 -22.94 -1.63
CA ASP A 29 4.43 -22.30 -1.53
C ASP A 29 5.20 -22.87 -0.33
N ALA A 30 4.55 -22.96 0.84
CA ALA A 30 5.16 -23.58 2.01
C ALA A 30 5.60 -25.03 1.76
N MET A 31 4.77 -25.84 1.09
CA MET A 31 5.13 -27.23 0.75
C MET A 31 6.31 -27.32 -0.23
N ARG A 32 6.48 -26.32 -1.10
CA ARG A 32 7.60 -26.24 -2.05
C ARG A 32 8.90 -25.87 -1.33
N ASP A 33 8.82 -24.93 -0.40
CA ASP A 33 9.99 -24.42 0.33
C ASP A 33 10.43 -25.40 1.43
N SER A 34 9.49 -25.85 2.26
CA SER A 34 9.72 -26.80 3.35
C SER A 34 8.44 -27.58 3.71
N PRO A 35 8.39 -28.89 3.41
CA PRO A 35 7.25 -29.73 3.78
C PRO A 35 6.95 -29.73 5.27
N ASP A 36 7.98 -29.69 6.13
CA ASP A 36 7.81 -29.68 7.58
C ASP A 36 7.21 -28.35 8.07
N ALA A 37 7.63 -27.22 7.48
CA ALA A 37 7.03 -25.93 7.76
C ALA A 37 5.56 -25.88 7.32
N ALA A 38 5.21 -26.49 6.19
CA ALA A 38 3.83 -26.56 5.72
C ALA A 38 2.91 -27.33 6.69
N VAL A 39 3.39 -28.42 7.27
CA VAL A 39 2.66 -29.17 8.31
C VAL A 39 2.48 -28.31 9.56
N SER A 40 3.55 -27.65 10.02
CA SER A 40 3.47 -26.76 11.17
C SER A 40 2.49 -25.60 10.95
N ILE A 41 2.49 -24.98 9.76
CA ILE A 41 1.52 -23.94 9.40
C ILE A 41 0.10 -24.53 9.41
N PHE A 42 -0.09 -25.73 8.88
CA PHE A 42 -1.39 -26.39 8.83
C PHE A 42 -1.94 -26.67 10.23
N GLU A 43 -1.09 -27.11 11.16
CA GLU A 43 -1.46 -27.41 12.56
C GLU A 43 -1.51 -26.16 13.45
N SER A 44 -1.00 -25.02 13.00
CA SER A 44 -1.09 -23.74 13.70
C SER A 44 -2.34 -22.93 13.38
N THR A 45 -2.74 -22.06 14.30
CA THR A 45 -3.75 -21.01 14.03
C THR A 45 -3.02 -19.74 13.62
N GLN A 46 -3.31 -19.21 12.44
CA GLN A 46 -2.70 -18.00 11.91
C GLN A 46 -3.76 -17.04 11.38
N GLU A 47 -3.65 -15.78 11.77
CA GLU A 47 -4.42 -14.69 11.18
C GLU A 47 -3.43 -13.56 10.87
N ASN A 48 -3.09 -13.44 9.59
CA ASN A 48 -2.18 -12.43 9.07
C ASN A 48 -2.67 -11.95 7.69
N PRO A 49 -2.08 -10.89 7.11
CA PRO A 49 -2.54 -10.33 5.85
C PRO A 49 -2.60 -11.31 4.67
N GLU A 50 -1.84 -12.41 4.67
CA GLU A 50 -1.77 -13.38 3.56
C GLU A 50 -2.46 -14.72 3.88
N LEU A 51 -2.92 -14.92 5.12
CA LEU A 51 -3.57 -16.16 5.55
C LEU A 51 -4.50 -15.94 6.74
N ILE A 52 -5.75 -16.36 6.57
CA ILE A 52 -6.68 -16.63 7.66
C ILE A 52 -6.85 -18.15 7.74
N TRP A 53 -6.26 -18.76 8.76
CA TRP A 53 -6.26 -20.20 8.98
C TRP A 53 -6.48 -20.52 10.45
N ASN A 54 -7.69 -20.95 10.78
CA ASN A 54 -8.10 -21.28 12.14
C ASN A 54 -8.74 -22.69 12.20
N ASP A 55 -9.16 -23.11 13.38
CA ASP A 55 -9.82 -24.41 13.59
C ASP A 55 -11.02 -24.63 12.67
N ALA A 56 -11.83 -23.59 12.45
CA ALA A 56 -12.99 -23.67 11.56
C ALA A 56 -12.58 -23.88 10.10
N ALA A 57 -11.62 -23.11 9.58
CA ALA A 57 -11.10 -23.28 8.23
C ALA A 57 -10.49 -24.68 8.02
N ARG A 58 -9.74 -25.17 9.01
CA ARG A 58 -9.20 -26.54 9.00
C ARG A 58 -10.28 -27.59 8.96
N GLU A 59 -11.31 -27.44 9.80
CA GLU A 59 -12.40 -28.40 9.82
C GLU A 59 -13.20 -28.37 8.51
N SER A 60 -13.42 -27.20 7.91
CA SER A 60 -14.05 -27.10 6.57
C SER A 60 -13.26 -27.86 5.51
N ALA A 61 -11.95 -27.65 5.43
CA ALA A 61 -11.09 -28.37 4.49
C ALA A 61 -11.10 -29.88 4.76
N CYS A 62 -10.92 -30.30 6.01
CA CYS A 62 -10.92 -31.71 6.42
C CYS A 62 -12.27 -32.38 6.18
N SER A 63 -13.37 -31.74 6.54
CA SER A 63 -14.73 -32.25 6.35
C SER A 63 -15.08 -32.35 4.87
N CYS A 64 -14.64 -31.41 4.04
CA CYS A 64 -14.83 -31.48 2.60
C CYS A 64 -14.15 -32.74 2.01
N VAL A 65 -12.87 -32.95 2.30
CA VAL A 65 -12.13 -34.14 1.86
C VAL A 65 -12.76 -35.43 2.40
N ARG A 66 -13.17 -35.42 3.67
CA ARG A 66 -13.82 -36.57 4.33
C ARG A 66 -15.14 -36.93 3.65
N ASN A 67 -15.98 -35.94 3.33
CA ASN A 67 -17.26 -36.13 2.66
C ASN A 67 -17.07 -36.65 1.22
N MET A 68 -16.14 -36.06 0.47
CA MET A 68 -15.81 -36.54 -0.87
C MET A 68 -15.27 -37.97 -0.86
N THR A 69 -14.44 -38.31 0.12
CA THR A 69 -13.90 -39.68 0.26
C THR A 69 -15.02 -40.67 0.56
N LYS A 70 -15.95 -40.34 1.47
CA LYS A 70 -17.11 -41.19 1.80
C LYS A 70 -18.05 -41.36 0.60
N GLN A 71 -18.31 -40.29 -0.13
CA GLN A 71 -19.14 -40.34 -1.34
C GLN A 71 -18.51 -41.23 -2.40
N PHE A 72 -17.22 -41.01 -2.71
CA PHE A 72 -16.51 -41.82 -3.69
C PHE A 72 -16.43 -43.30 -3.28
N PHE A 73 -16.21 -43.59 -2.00
CA PHE A 73 -16.23 -44.96 -1.48
C PHE A 73 -17.59 -45.64 -1.68
N THR A 74 -18.69 -44.91 -1.43
CA THR A 74 -20.05 -45.40 -1.66
C THR A 74 -20.30 -45.67 -3.14
N ASP A 75 -19.85 -44.78 -4.02
CA ASP A 75 -19.94 -44.96 -5.47
C ASP A 75 -19.14 -46.18 -5.93
N GLN A 76 -17.96 -46.40 -5.34
CA GLN A 76 -17.10 -47.53 -5.66
C GLN A 76 -17.69 -48.88 -5.22
N GLN A 77 -18.43 -48.90 -4.11
CA GLN A 77 -19.17 -50.11 -3.69
C GLN A 77 -20.24 -50.51 -4.72
N ASN A 78 -20.86 -49.53 -5.38
CA ASN A 78 -21.88 -49.76 -6.40
C ASN A 78 -21.26 -50.06 -7.78
N ASN A 79 -20.13 -49.42 -8.10
CA ASN A 79 -19.40 -49.59 -9.36
C ASN A 79 -17.88 -49.54 -9.12
N PRO A 80 -17.19 -50.69 -9.10
CA PRO A 80 -15.74 -50.73 -8.88
C PRO A 80 -14.90 -49.95 -9.91
N ASP A 81 -15.42 -49.76 -11.13
CA ASP A 81 -14.75 -49.06 -12.22
C ASP A 81 -14.97 -47.53 -12.20
N VAL A 82 -15.65 -47.01 -11.18
CA VAL A 82 -15.89 -45.56 -11.06
C VAL A 82 -14.58 -44.79 -10.88
N CYS A 83 -14.40 -43.75 -11.69
CA CYS A 83 -13.21 -42.90 -11.64
C CYS A 83 -13.53 -41.59 -10.94
N TRP A 84 -12.75 -41.24 -9.92
CA TRP A 84 -12.91 -39.98 -9.20
C TRP A 84 -12.59 -38.80 -10.12
N LYS A 85 -13.52 -37.84 -10.16
CA LYS A 85 -13.36 -36.59 -10.92
C LYS A 85 -13.77 -35.41 -10.04
N LEU A 86 -12.98 -34.35 -10.11
CA LEU A 86 -13.27 -33.09 -9.45
C LEU A 86 -13.92 -32.14 -10.45
N PRO A 87 -15.05 -31.49 -10.14
CA PRO A 87 -15.60 -30.46 -11.01
C PRO A 87 -14.60 -29.33 -11.26
N ASP A 88 -14.61 -28.78 -12.47
CA ASP A 88 -13.66 -27.75 -12.88
C ASP A 88 -13.85 -26.43 -12.11
N ASP A 89 -15.06 -26.15 -11.64
CA ASP A 89 -15.46 -25.01 -10.82
C ASP A 89 -15.36 -25.23 -9.30
N PHE A 90 -15.05 -26.46 -8.87
CA PHE A 90 -14.97 -26.79 -7.45
C PHE A 90 -13.89 -25.97 -6.72
N SER A 91 -14.26 -25.44 -5.55
CA SER A 91 -13.42 -24.83 -4.53
C SER A 91 -14.04 -25.10 -3.16
N VAL A 92 -13.22 -25.30 -2.12
CA VAL A 92 -13.70 -25.31 -0.73
C VAL A 92 -14.18 -23.90 -0.38
N SER A 93 -15.40 -23.81 0.15
CA SER A 93 -15.94 -22.57 0.74
C SER A 93 -15.44 -22.44 2.17
N TYR A 94 -14.96 -21.25 2.50
CA TYR A 94 -14.47 -20.92 3.83
C TYR A 94 -15.35 -19.78 4.36
N ASP A 95 -16.45 -20.13 5.02
CA ASP A 95 -17.52 -19.18 5.40
C ASP A 95 -16.99 -17.90 6.08
N HIS A 96 -15.97 -17.99 6.95
CA HIS A 96 -15.40 -16.84 7.66
C HIS A 96 -14.41 -16.00 6.83
N VAL A 97 -13.99 -16.49 5.67
CA VAL A 97 -13.02 -15.84 4.77
C VAL A 97 -13.72 -15.18 3.58
N GLU A 98 -14.91 -15.66 3.20
CA GLU A 98 -15.67 -15.12 2.07
C GLU A 98 -16.21 -13.70 2.32
N ASP A 99 -16.48 -13.34 3.58
CA ASP A 99 -16.91 -12.00 3.98
C ASP A 99 -15.75 -10.98 4.07
N GLU A 100 -14.49 -11.44 4.01
CA GLU A 100 -13.33 -10.57 4.13
C GLU A 100 -12.94 -9.94 2.79
N LEU A 101 -12.78 -8.61 2.77
CA LEU A 101 -12.31 -7.91 1.58
C LEU A 101 -10.84 -8.25 1.31
N SER A 102 -10.60 -9.03 0.26
CA SER A 102 -9.26 -9.38 -0.21
C SER A 102 -8.94 -8.78 -1.58
N VAL A 103 -7.69 -8.39 -1.78
CA VAL A 103 -7.16 -7.91 -3.06
C VAL A 103 -5.79 -8.53 -3.29
N GLY A 104 -5.60 -9.18 -4.44
CA GLY A 104 -4.31 -9.83 -4.77
C GLY A 104 -3.92 -10.96 -3.81
N GLY A 105 -4.88 -11.57 -3.12
CA GLY A 105 -4.63 -12.60 -2.09
C GLY A 105 -4.26 -12.05 -0.71
N VAL A 106 -4.43 -10.74 -0.49
CA VAL A 106 -4.16 -10.08 0.80
C VAL A 106 -5.47 -9.58 1.42
N PHE A 107 -5.71 -9.90 2.68
CA PHE A 107 -6.86 -9.45 3.46
C PHE A 107 -6.66 -8.03 3.97
N LEU A 108 -7.44 -7.07 3.45
CA LEU A 108 -7.16 -5.65 3.64
C LEU A 108 -7.35 -5.19 5.09
N ARG A 109 -8.35 -5.72 5.80
CA ARG A 109 -8.60 -5.40 7.21
C ARG A 109 -7.37 -5.69 8.07
N ILE A 110 -6.80 -6.90 7.90
CA ILE A 110 -5.65 -7.35 8.68
C ILE A 110 -4.39 -6.58 8.24
N PHE A 111 -4.20 -6.36 6.93
CA PHE A 111 -3.08 -5.57 6.42
C PHE A 111 -3.06 -4.15 6.98
N ILE A 112 -4.20 -3.46 7.00
CA ILE A 112 -4.31 -2.10 7.55
C ILE A 112 -4.01 -2.07 9.06
N ALA A 113 -4.40 -3.12 9.80
CA ALA A 113 -4.05 -3.25 11.21
C ALA A 113 -2.55 -3.57 11.43
N GLN A 114 -1.87 -4.10 10.42
CA GLN A 114 -0.48 -4.56 10.47
C GLN A 114 0.33 -4.05 9.25
N PRO A 115 0.47 -2.73 9.04
CA PRO A 115 1.05 -2.18 7.81
C PRO A 115 2.55 -2.49 7.64
N GLY A 116 3.23 -2.85 8.75
CA GLY A 116 4.63 -3.30 8.73
C GLY A 116 4.82 -4.75 8.29
N TRP A 117 3.76 -5.48 7.95
CA TRP A 117 3.86 -6.86 7.49
C TRP A 117 4.67 -6.96 6.19
N VAL A 118 5.69 -7.83 6.19
CA VAL A 118 6.53 -8.08 5.01
C VAL A 118 5.81 -9.06 4.09
N LEU A 119 5.03 -8.51 3.15
CA LEU A 119 4.34 -9.29 2.12
C LEU A 119 5.34 -10.04 1.23
N ARG A 120 4.97 -11.23 0.77
CA ARG A 120 5.81 -12.02 -0.15
C ARG A 120 5.87 -11.41 -1.55
N ARG A 121 4.74 -10.86 -2.02
CA ARG A 121 4.58 -10.30 -3.38
C ARG A 121 4.04 -8.86 -3.34
N PRO A 122 4.76 -7.90 -2.74
CA PRO A 122 4.27 -6.54 -2.53
C PRO A 122 4.00 -5.78 -3.85
N LYS A 123 4.75 -6.09 -4.92
CA LYS A 123 4.53 -5.50 -6.25
C LYS A 123 3.22 -5.97 -6.89
N GLU A 124 2.92 -7.27 -6.81
CA GLU A 124 1.67 -7.82 -7.33
C GLU A 124 0.48 -7.30 -6.54
N PHE A 125 0.64 -7.15 -5.22
CA PHE A 125 -0.36 -6.52 -4.37
C PHE A 125 -0.62 -5.06 -4.74
N LEU A 126 0.43 -4.26 -4.99
CA LEU A 126 0.29 -2.88 -5.48
C LEU A 126 -0.48 -2.83 -6.80
N ILE A 127 -0.15 -3.70 -7.76
CA ILE A 127 -0.84 -3.77 -9.06
C ILE A 127 -2.33 -4.07 -8.83
N ALA A 128 -2.64 -5.10 -8.05
CA ALA A 128 -4.02 -5.49 -7.76
C ALA A 128 -4.81 -4.37 -7.05
N LEU A 129 -4.17 -3.67 -6.10
CA LEU A 129 -4.76 -2.51 -5.41
C LEU A 129 -5.07 -1.36 -6.36
N LEU A 130 -4.13 -0.97 -7.21
CA LEU A 130 -4.32 0.14 -8.16
C LEU A 130 -5.36 -0.19 -9.23
N GLU A 131 -5.40 -1.43 -9.71
CA GLU A 131 -6.45 -1.89 -10.62
C GLU A 131 -7.83 -1.84 -9.96
N LYS A 132 -7.96 -2.39 -8.74
CA LYS A 132 -9.23 -2.36 -7.99
C LYS A 132 -9.65 -0.93 -7.70
N LEU A 133 -8.72 -0.08 -7.27
CA LEU A 133 -8.97 1.33 -6.98
C LEU A 133 -9.46 2.07 -8.22
N THR A 134 -8.77 1.94 -9.36
CA THR A 134 -9.17 2.61 -10.61
C THR A 134 -10.58 2.19 -11.04
N LYS A 135 -10.92 0.90 -10.88
CA LYS A 135 -12.28 0.39 -11.14
C LYS A 135 -13.32 0.98 -10.18
N LEU A 136 -12.96 1.26 -8.93
CA LEU A 136 -13.84 1.91 -7.96
C LEU A 136 -14.01 3.40 -8.26
N LEU A 137 -12.94 4.11 -8.63
CA LEU A 137 -12.99 5.53 -8.98
C LEU A 137 -13.83 5.80 -10.25
N ALA A 138 -13.88 4.83 -11.18
CA ALA A 138 -14.68 4.94 -12.39
C ALA A 138 -16.19 4.74 -12.16
N LYS A 139 -16.61 4.19 -11.02
CA LYS A 139 -18.03 3.97 -10.68
C LYS A 139 -18.58 5.19 -9.94
N SER A 140 -19.62 5.82 -10.51
CA SER A 140 -20.29 6.98 -9.91
C SER A 140 -20.89 6.67 -8.53
N GLU A 141 -21.46 5.47 -8.38
CA GLU A 141 -21.90 4.87 -7.13
C GLU A 141 -20.82 3.90 -6.63
N SER A 142 -19.67 4.45 -6.22
CA SER A 142 -18.66 3.65 -5.54
C SER A 142 -19.14 3.31 -4.13
N ASP A 143 -18.99 2.04 -3.75
CA ASP A 143 -19.07 1.63 -2.35
C ASP A 143 -17.98 2.37 -1.59
N GLY A 144 -18.40 3.36 -0.79
CA GLY A 144 -17.52 4.25 -0.05
C GLY A 144 -16.65 3.52 0.97
N GLU A 145 -17.14 2.42 1.56
CA GLU A 145 -16.40 1.63 2.53
C GLU A 145 -15.31 0.80 1.86
N THR A 146 -15.66 0.11 0.78
CA THR A 146 -14.67 -0.61 -0.04
C THR A 146 -13.63 0.35 -0.62
N LEU A 147 -14.04 1.53 -1.09
CA LEU A 147 -13.14 2.55 -1.61
C LEU A 147 -12.17 3.08 -0.54
N GLU A 148 -12.67 3.43 0.65
CA GLU A 148 -11.83 3.91 1.75
C GLU A 148 -10.86 2.80 2.22
N THR A 149 -11.30 1.55 2.25
CA THR A 149 -10.46 0.39 2.65
C THR A 149 -9.34 0.15 1.63
N VAL A 150 -9.65 0.07 0.33
CA VAL A 150 -8.65 -0.10 -0.73
C VAL A 150 -7.69 1.07 -0.77
N THR A 151 -8.19 2.30 -0.63
CA THR A 151 -7.36 3.51 -0.58
C THR A 151 -6.41 3.47 0.61
N THR A 152 -6.91 3.14 1.80
CA THR A 152 -6.09 3.09 3.02
C THR A 152 -5.03 2.00 2.90
N ALA A 153 -5.36 0.80 2.45
CA ALA A 153 -4.38 -0.26 2.20
C ALA A 153 -3.29 0.19 1.19
N THR A 154 -3.68 0.89 0.13
CA THR A 154 -2.71 1.39 -0.86
C THR A 154 -1.78 2.46 -0.28
N VAL A 155 -2.33 3.39 0.52
CA VAL A 155 -1.54 4.41 1.23
C VAL A 155 -0.57 3.75 2.20
N GLU A 156 -1.05 2.85 3.06
CA GLU A 156 -0.22 2.17 4.06
C GLU A 156 0.89 1.34 3.40
N LEU A 157 0.60 0.65 2.29
CA LEU A 157 1.62 -0.08 1.53
C LEU A 157 2.74 0.84 1.03
N LEU A 158 2.38 1.98 0.45
CA LEU A 158 3.34 2.94 -0.10
C LEU A 158 4.08 3.72 0.99
N LEU A 159 3.49 3.89 2.18
CA LEU A 159 4.18 4.48 3.34
C LEU A 159 5.16 3.49 3.97
N ALA A 160 4.77 2.21 4.10
CA ALA A 160 5.62 1.16 4.63
C ALA A 160 6.78 0.82 3.68
N GLN A 161 6.55 0.90 2.36
CA GLN A 161 7.54 0.59 1.32
C GLN A 161 7.57 1.68 0.22
N PRO A 162 8.16 2.86 0.48
CA PRO A 162 8.18 3.99 -0.46
C PRO A 162 8.77 3.68 -1.84
N GLN A 163 9.72 2.74 -1.91
CA GLN A 163 10.34 2.29 -3.16
C GLN A 163 9.34 1.69 -4.16
N LEU A 164 8.18 1.21 -3.69
CA LEU A 164 7.14 0.68 -4.58
C LEU A 164 6.47 1.78 -5.41
N ALA A 165 6.52 3.04 -4.96
CA ALA A 165 5.95 4.17 -5.68
C ALA A 165 6.55 4.32 -7.09
N ASP A 166 7.83 4.00 -7.27
CA ASP A 166 8.53 4.09 -8.57
C ASP A 166 7.94 3.15 -9.63
N HIS A 167 7.18 2.13 -9.21
CA HIS A 167 6.47 1.21 -10.09
C HIS A 167 5.08 1.70 -10.50
N VAL A 168 4.56 2.78 -9.93
CA VAL A 168 3.21 3.29 -10.24
C VAL A 168 3.10 3.85 -11.67
N PRO A 169 4.03 4.68 -12.18
CA PRO A 169 3.90 5.27 -13.51
C PRO A 169 3.72 4.27 -14.67
N PRO A 170 4.51 3.17 -14.80
CA PRO A 170 4.36 2.25 -15.92
C PRO A 170 3.02 1.47 -15.91
N LEU A 171 2.28 1.47 -14.80
CA LEU A 171 0.96 0.82 -14.72
C LEU A 171 -0.16 1.64 -15.37
N GLY A 172 0.08 2.90 -15.73
CA GLY A 172 -0.90 3.72 -16.47
C GLY A 172 -2.10 4.19 -15.66
N HIS A 173 -2.08 4.06 -14.32
CA HIS A 173 -3.19 4.48 -13.45
C HIS A 173 -3.19 5.99 -13.14
N LEU A 174 -2.07 6.70 -13.33
CA LEU A 174 -1.93 8.12 -12.97
C LEU A 174 -3.01 9.04 -13.58
N PRO A 175 -3.37 8.96 -14.88
CA PRO A 175 -4.40 9.83 -15.45
C PRO A 175 -5.76 9.68 -14.76
N HIS A 176 -6.13 8.46 -14.37
CA HIS A 176 -7.39 8.16 -13.69
C HIS A 176 -7.40 8.74 -12.27
N LEU A 177 -6.27 8.64 -11.54
CA LEU A 177 -6.13 9.26 -10.24
C LEU A 177 -6.27 10.78 -10.37
N LEU A 178 -5.53 11.41 -11.28
CA LEU A 178 -5.55 12.87 -11.47
C LEU A 178 -6.95 13.37 -11.84
N GLN A 179 -7.66 12.69 -12.75
CA GLN A 179 -9.03 13.04 -13.11
C GLN A 179 -9.98 12.95 -11.91
N ALA A 180 -9.80 11.96 -11.04
CA ALA A 180 -10.62 11.76 -9.84
C ALA A 180 -10.44 12.86 -8.77
N LEU A 181 -9.40 13.69 -8.84
CA LEU A 181 -9.19 14.82 -7.91
C LEU A 181 -10.28 15.87 -8.00
N ALA A 182 -10.88 16.06 -9.19
CA ALA A 182 -11.95 17.03 -9.42
C ALA A 182 -13.35 16.41 -9.42
N HIS A 183 -13.48 15.18 -8.90
CA HIS A 183 -14.74 14.46 -8.91
C HIS A 183 -15.73 15.01 -7.87
N GLN A 184 -17.02 15.10 -8.22
CA GLN A 184 -18.07 15.65 -7.35
C GLN A 184 -18.35 14.78 -6.11
N ASN A 185 -18.16 13.46 -6.24
CA ASN A 185 -18.22 12.55 -5.10
C ASN A 185 -17.01 12.80 -4.17
N ALA A 186 -17.32 13.26 -2.96
CA ALA A 186 -16.38 13.55 -1.90
C ALA A 186 -15.43 12.38 -1.59
N ALA A 187 -15.94 11.14 -1.51
CA ALA A 187 -15.12 9.96 -1.21
C ALA A 187 -14.07 9.68 -2.30
N ILE A 188 -14.46 9.85 -3.58
CA ILE A 188 -13.57 9.69 -4.74
C ILE A 188 -12.47 10.76 -4.73
N CYS A 189 -12.84 12.03 -4.55
CA CYS A 189 -11.88 13.13 -4.46
C CYS A 189 -10.88 12.92 -3.32
N LYS A 190 -11.37 12.60 -2.11
CA LYS A 190 -10.52 12.31 -0.92
C LYS A 190 -9.55 11.18 -1.20
N SER A 191 -10.04 10.07 -1.78
CA SER A 191 -9.25 8.88 -2.05
C SER A 191 -8.13 9.15 -3.03
N SER A 192 -8.45 9.83 -4.13
CA SER A 192 -7.45 10.25 -5.10
C SER A 192 -6.43 11.22 -4.49
N MET A 193 -6.86 12.23 -3.73
CA MET A 193 -5.98 13.19 -3.08
C MET A 193 -4.97 12.52 -2.15
N ARG A 194 -5.43 11.53 -1.35
CA ARG A 194 -4.56 10.73 -0.48
C ARG A 194 -3.51 9.94 -1.27
N LEU A 195 -3.90 9.31 -2.39
CA LEU A 195 -2.96 8.56 -3.22
C LEU A 195 -1.94 9.47 -3.91
N VAL A 196 -2.40 10.54 -4.55
CA VAL A 196 -1.54 11.51 -5.25
C VAL A 196 -0.54 12.12 -4.26
N HIS A 197 -0.98 12.41 -3.04
CA HIS A 197 -0.12 12.90 -1.96
C HIS A 197 1.04 11.94 -1.63
N VAL A 198 0.74 10.66 -1.44
CA VAL A 198 1.76 9.66 -1.06
C VAL A 198 2.74 9.44 -2.20
N ILE A 199 2.25 9.25 -3.44
CA ILE A 199 3.12 9.01 -4.60
C ILE A 199 3.95 10.25 -4.98
N ALA A 200 3.52 11.48 -4.64
CA ALA A 200 4.31 12.69 -4.84
C ALA A 200 5.62 12.73 -4.05
N SER A 201 5.82 11.78 -3.11
CA SER A 201 7.10 11.58 -2.44
C SER A 201 8.16 10.98 -3.37
N SER A 202 7.75 10.23 -4.41
CA SER A 202 8.62 9.65 -5.44
C SER A 202 8.88 10.66 -6.56
N GLU A 203 10.16 10.89 -6.86
CA GLU A 203 10.56 11.74 -7.99
C GLU A 203 10.13 11.15 -9.33
N VAL A 204 10.13 9.82 -9.47
CA VAL A 204 9.69 9.13 -10.69
C VAL A 204 8.20 9.41 -10.94
N CYS A 205 7.38 9.37 -9.90
CA CYS A 205 5.96 9.74 -9.97
C CYS A 205 5.76 11.22 -10.30
N VAL A 206 6.50 12.13 -9.67
CA VAL A 206 6.39 13.57 -9.93
C VAL A 206 6.77 13.90 -11.38
N ARG A 207 7.85 13.31 -11.91
CA ARG A 207 8.24 13.45 -13.32
C ARG A 207 7.18 12.92 -14.28
N ALA A 208 6.60 11.76 -13.99
CA ALA A 208 5.51 11.22 -14.81
C ALA A 208 4.25 12.11 -14.78
N MET A 209 3.90 12.63 -13.60
CA MET A 209 2.79 13.57 -13.43
C MET A 209 3.05 14.92 -14.11
N ALA A 210 4.31 15.36 -14.25
CA ALA A 210 4.65 16.59 -14.97
C ALA A 210 4.23 16.54 -16.46
N GLY A 211 4.27 15.35 -17.07
CA GLY A 211 3.78 15.12 -18.43
C GLY A 211 2.26 15.00 -18.57
N LEU A 212 1.51 15.10 -17.46
CA LEU A 212 0.04 14.97 -17.41
C LEU A 212 -0.60 16.25 -16.86
N GLU A 213 -1.91 16.41 -17.05
CA GLU A 213 -2.70 17.49 -16.43
C GLU A 213 -2.85 17.26 -14.92
N THR A 214 -1.90 17.78 -14.13
CA THR A 214 -1.78 17.50 -12.69
C THR A 214 -2.21 18.69 -11.83
N VAL A 215 -1.74 19.89 -12.16
CA VAL A 215 -1.92 21.06 -11.29
C VAL A 215 -3.36 21.58 -11.32
N GLY A 216 -4.02 21.52 -12.48
CA GLY A 216 -5.42 21.93 -12.64
C GLY A 216 -6.36 21.10 -11.76
N PRO A 217 -6.35 19.75 -11.87
CA PRO A 217 -7.18 18.90 -11.03
C PRO A 217 -6.90 19.02 -9.53
N LEU A 218 -5.63 19.20 -9.12
CA LEU A 218 -5.30 19.47 -7.71
C LEU A 218 -5.94 20.76 -7.20
N ARG A 219 -5.84 21.85 -7.98
CA ARG A 219 -6.47 23.14 -7.65
C ARG A 219 -7.99 23.02 -7.56
N GLU A 220 -8.62 22.28 -8.47
CA GLU A 220 -10.07 22.10 -8.43
C GLU A 220 -10.49 21.23 -7.25
N GLY A 221 -9.74 20.17 -6.94
CA GLY A 221 -9.94 19.34 -5.75
C GLY A 221 -9.89 20.15 -4.45
N ILE A 222 -9.01 21.14 -4.34
CA ILE A 222 -8.97 22.07 -3.18
C ILE A 222 -10.29 22.83 -3.03
N LYS A 223 -10.93 23.25 -4.12
CA LYS A 223 -12.21 23.96 -4.08
C LYS A 223 -13.37 23.05 -3.72
N VAL A 224 -13.41 21.85 -4.31
CA VAL A 224 -14.46 20.86 -4.08
C VAL A 224 -14.37 20.29 -2.65
N ARG A 225 -13.15 20.16 -2.12
CA ARG A 225 -12.87 19.64 -0.76
C ARG A 225 -11.91 20.55 0.01
N PRO A 226 -12.42 21.67 0.56
CA PRO A 226 -11.60 22.60 1.35
C PRO A 226 -10.94 21.94 2.58
N ASP A 227 -11.55 20.91 3.16
CA ASP A 227 -10.99 20.13 4.26
C ASP A 227 -9.70 19.37 3.85
N MET A 228 -9.55 19.06 2.57
CA MET A 228 -8.36 18.43 1.99
C MET A 228 -7.30 19.44 1.53
N ALA A 229 -7.55 20.75 1.66
CA ALA A 229 -6.64 21.79 1.17
C ALA A 229 -5.24 21.70 1.79
N GLY A 230 -5.15 21.32 3.07
CA GLY A 230 -3.86 21.12 3.75
C GLY A 230 -3.02 20.02 3.09
N LEU A 231 -3.65 18.86 2.83
CA LEU A 231 -3.00 17.73 2.17
C LEU A 231 -2.58 18.08 0.73
N ALA A 232 -3.48 18.76 0.00
CA ALA A 232 -3.20 19.21 -1.36
C ALA A 232 -2.04 20.22 -1.43
N CYS A 233 -1.97 21.18 -0.50
CA CYS A 233 -0.87 22.14 -0.44
C CYS A 233 0.46 21.47 -0.11
N GLU A 234 0.47 20.45 0.75
CA GLU A 234 1.66 19.65 1.00
C GLU A 234 2.08 18.85 -0.24
N THR A 235 1.13 18.27 -0.97
CA THR A 235 1.36 17.59 -2.25
C THR A 235 1.99 18.54 -3.27
N LEU A 236 1.42 19.74 -3.45
CA LEU A 236 1.97 20.76 -4.33
C LEU A 236 3.39 21.16 -3.90
N ASN A 237 3.64 21.34 -2.60
CA ASN A 237 5.00 21.62 -2.11
C ASN A 237 5.96 20.50 -2.52
N ARG A 238 5.64 19.23 -2.23
CA ARG A 238 6.47 18.08 -2.63
C ARG A 238 6.79 18.06 -4.12
N MET A 239 5.80 18.35 -4.96
CA MET A 239 5.96 18.43 -6.41
C MET A 239 6.87 19.59 -6.85
N PHE A 240 6.64 20.82 -6.38
CA PHE A 240 7.39 21.99 -6.80
C PHE A 240 8.82 22.05 -6.23
N GLN A 241 9.12 21.32 -5.15
CA GLN A 241 10.51 21.16 -4.69
C GLN A 241 11.37 20.33 -5.67
N ARG A 242 10.76 19.62 -6.65
CA ARG A 242 11.48 18.82 -7.65
C ARG A 242 11.85 19.58 -8.93
N ASP A 243 11.59 20.90 -8.97
CA ASP A 243 11.91 21.81 -10.08
C ASP A 243 11.56 21.25 -11.47
N GLN A 244 10.32 20.78 -11.64
CA GLN A 244 9.82 20.35 -12.94
C GLN A 244 9.19 21.54 -13.68
N PRO A 245 9.75 22.00 -14.81
CA PRO A 245 9.28 23.19 -15.50
C PRO A 245 7.86 23.03 -16.06
N GLU A 246 7.47 21.82 -16.49
CA GLU A 246 6.14 21.53 -17.02
C GLU A 246 5.06 21.71 -15.95
N LEU A 247 5.32 21.30 -14.71
CA LEU A 247 4.39 21.54 -13.59
C LEU A 247 4.24 23.04 -13.32
N LEU A 248 5.33 23.81 -13.43
CA LEU A 248 5.26 25.26 -13.23
C LEU A 248 4.54 25.96 -14.38
N ALA A 249 4.73 25.53 -15.61
CA ALA A 249 3.97 26.01 -16.76
C ALA A 249 2.45 25.75 -16.58
N GLN A 250 2.07 24.54 -16.13
CA GLN A 250 0.69 24.24 -15.79
C GLN A 250 0.16 25.16 -14.68
N ALA A 251 0.95 25.40 -13.64
CA ALA A 251 0.58 26.24 -12.50
C ALA A 251 0.29 27.69 -12.90
N LEU A 252 1.09 28.26 -13.80
CA LEU A 252 0.86 29.59 -14.34
C LEU A 252 -0.42 29.63 -15.20
N ARG A 253 -0.61 28.63 -16.08
CA ARG A 253 -1.79 28.53 -16.95
C ARG A 253 -3.11 28.44 -16.16
N VAL A 254 -3.12 27.74 -15.02
CA VAL A 254 -4.33 27.58 -14.17
C VAL A 254 -4.43 28.61 -13.05
N GLU A 255 -3.58 29.64 -13.06
CA GLU A 255 -3.52 30.69 -12.03
C GLU A 255 -3.39 30.13 -10.60
N LEU A 256 -2.49 29.16 -10.41
CA LEU A 256 -2.23 28.57 -9.10
C LEU A 256 -1.63 29.60 -8.15
N VAL A 257 -0.67 30.42 -8.59
CA VAL A 257 0.02 31.41 -7.72
C VAL A 257 -0.98 32.38 -7.07
N PRO A 258 -1.90 33.05 -7.81
CA PRO A 258 -2.96 33.86 -7.20
C PRO A 258 -3.89 33.06 -6.27
N HIS A 259 -4.18 31.80 -6.60
CA HIS A 259 -5.01 30.95 -5.74
C HIS A 259 -4.34 30.63 -4.40
N LEU A 260 -3.05 30.30 -4.40
CA LEU A 260 -2.26 30.06 -3.20
C LEU A 260 -2.14 31.32 -2.33
N LEU A 261 -2.02 32.51 -2.94
CA LEU A 261 -2.00 33.78 -2.21
C LEU A 261 -3.34 34.04 -1.49
N ARG A 262 -4.48 33.74 -2.11
CA ARG A 262 -5.80 33.83 -1.46
C ARG A 262 -5.94 32.87 -0.26
N LEU A 263 -5.43 31.64 -0.39
CA LEU A 263 -5.39 30.70 0.74
C LEU A 263 -4.49 31.23 1.86
N LEU A 264 -3.38 31.91 1.54
CA LEU A 264 -2.47 32.51 2.51
C LEU A 264 -3.12 33.65 3.32
N GLU A 265 -4.03 34.41 2.70
CA GLU A 265 -4.91 35.38 3.37
C GLU A 265 -5.87 34.74 4.38
N GLY A 266 -6.06 33.41 4.30
CA GLY A 266 -6.97 32.65 5.14
C GLY A 266 -8.30 32.30 4.47
N LEU A 267 -8.53 32.76 3.23
CA LEU A 267 -9.77 32.49 2.50
C LEU A 267 -9.83 31.02 2.07
N GLY A 268 -10.72 30.23 2.66
CA GLY A 268 -10.91 28.81 2.32
C GLY A 268 -10.06 27.84 3.14
N LEU A 269 -9.51 28.28 4.28
CA LEU A 269 -8.82 27.41 5.25
C LEU A 269 -9.68 27.05 6.47
N ASP A 270 -10.94 27.46 6.51
CA ASP A 270 -11.83 27.27 7.67
C ASP A 270 -12.07 25.79 8.02
N ALA A 271 -12.04 24.92 7.00
CA ALA A 271 -12.25 23.47 7.15
C ALA A 271 -10.94 22.69 7.39
N VAL A 272 -9.79 23.36 7.41
CA VAL A 272 -8.48 22.69 7.52
C VAL A 272 -8.08 22.53 8.98
N ALA A 273 -7.68 21.33 9.38
CA ALA A 273 -7.32 21.02 10.77
C ALA A 273 -6.15 21.88 11.30
N ASN A 274 -5.14 22.15 10.47
CA ASN A 274 -4.00 22.99 10.84
C ASN A 274 -3.72 24.06 9.76
N PRO A 275 -4.40 25.23 9.84
CA PRO A 275 -4.20 26.32 8.89
C PRO A 275 -2.77 26.88 8.91
N ALA A 276 -2.10 26.92 10.06
CA ALA A 276 -0.73 27.43 10.18
C ALA A 276 0.27 26.57 9.40
N SER A 277 0.21 25.25 9.58
CA SER A 277 1.02 24.29 8.81
C SER A 277 0.76 24.43 7.31
N THR A 278 -0.52 24.58 6.92
CA THR A 278 -0.91 24.75 5.52
C THR A 278 -0.34 26.03 4.92
N LYS A 279 -0.41 27.16 5.64
CA LYS A 279 0.24 28.42 5.23
C LYS A 279 1.75 28.26 5.08
N ALA A 280 2.41 27.53 5.98
CA ALA A 280 3.85 27.25 5.85
C ALA A 280 4.17 26.41 4.60
N GLN A 281 3.35 25.41 4.26
CA GLN A 281 3.49 24.65 3.01
C GLN A 281 3.30 25.56 1.79
N ILE A 282 2.29 26.43 1.80
CA ILE A 282 2.04 27.39 0.71
C ILE A 282 3.26 28.30 0.49
N VAL A 283 3.83 28.86 1.57
CA VAL A 283 5.01 29.73 1.44
C VAL A 283 6.21 28.95 0.90
N LYS A 284 6.44 27.70 1.34
CA LYS A 284 7.49 26.84 0.80
C LYS A 284 7.29 26.56 -0.69
N THR A 285 6.06 26.30 -1.12
CA THR A 285 5.69 26.11 -2.52
C THR A 285 5.98 27.36 -3.35
N LEU A 286 5.51 28.53 -2.92
CA LEU A 286 5.73 29.79 -3.64
C LEU A 286 7.22 30.15 -3.75
N LYS A 287 8.01 29.91 -2.69
CA LYS A 287 9.48 30.07 -2.73
C LYS A 287 10.13 29.09 -3.72
N ALA A 288 9.66 27.84 -3.78
CA ALA A 288 10.18 26.86 -4.74
C ALA A 288 9.89 27.30 -6.19
N MET A 289 8.65 27.70 -6.48
CA MET A 289 8.24 28.19 -7.80
C MET A 289 9.04 29.42 -8.24
N ALA A 290 9.29 30.36 -7.32
CA ALA A 290 10.06 31.58 -7.57
C ALA A 290 11.55 31.35 -7.88
N ARG A 291 12.10 30.19 -7.48
CA ARG A 291 13.50 29.81 -7.75
C ARG A 291 13.69 29.08 -9.08
N SER A 292 12.61 28.72 -9.78
CA SER A 292 12.70 27.97 -11.03
C SER A 292 13.43 28.79 -12.11
N MET A 293 14.35 28.16 -12.83
CA MET A 293 15.17 28.85 -13.83
C MET A 293 14.37 29.37 -15.03
N GLN A 294 13.29 28.68 -15.41
CA GLN A 294 12.57 28.99 -16.66
C GLN A 294 11.41 29.97 -16.46
N TYR A 295 10.69 29.84 -15.35
CA TYR A 295 9.46 30.60 -15.09
C TYR A 295 9.51 31.42 -13.79
N GLY A 296 10.62 31.38 -13.06
CA GLY A 296 10.78 32.08 -11.78
C GLY A 296 10.52 33.58 -11.88
N ASP A 297 10.96 34.24 -12.95
CA ASP A 297 10.73 35.68 -13.16
C ASP A 297 9.25 36.04 -13.25
N GLN A 298 8.46 35.23 -13.97
CA GLN A 298 7.00 35.43 -14.08
C GLN A 298 6.32 35.23 -12.73
N VAL A 299 6.76 34.22 -11.96
CA VAL A 299 6.26 33.98 -10.60
C VAL A 299 6.61 35.16 -9.69
N ASN A 300 7.86 35.64 -9.72
CA ASN A 300 8.31 36.78 -8.93
C ASN A 300 7.57 38.07 -9.29
N GLU A 301 7.23 38.28 -10.56
CA GLU A 301 6.41 39.41 -10.99
C GLU A 301 5.01 39.36 -10.33
N ILE A 302 4.34 38.20 -10.35
CA ILE A 302 3.03 38.02 -9.70
C ILE A 302 3.15 38.25 -8.19
N LEU A 303 4.17 37.66 -7.56
CA LEU A 303 4.42 37.78 -6.11
C LEU A 303 4.73 39.21 -5.68
N SER A 304 5.45 40.00 -6.50
CA SER A 304 5.81 41.39 -6.20
C SER A 304 4.60 42.33 -6.12
N ARG A 305 3.51 41.98 -6.82
CA ARG A 305 2.24 42.72 -6.80
C ARG A 305 1.37 42.37 -5.59
N SER A 306 1.70 41.31 -4.84
CA SER A 306 0.92 40.85 -3.70
C SER A 306 1.38 41.50 -2.40
N THR A 307 0.46 42.25 -1.77
CA THR A 307 0.67 42.82 -0.43
C THR A 307 0.78 41.75 0.65
N VAL A 308 0.08 40.62 0.47
CA VAL A 308 0.13 39.47 1.37
C VAL A 308 1.51 38.84 1.36
N TRP A 309 2.07 38.60 0.16
CA TRP A 309 3.38 37.97 0.02
C TRP A 309 4.49 38.76 0.73
N ALA A 310 4.40 40.09 0.74
CA ALA A 310 5.35 40.96 1.42
C ALA A 310 5.49 40.63 2.92
N ALA A 311 4.44 40.15 3.58
CA ALA A 311 4.49 39.76 4.98
C ALA A 311 5.18 38.40 5.22
N TYR A 312 5.23 37.52 4.22
CA TYR A 312 5.70 36.12 4.36
C TYR A 312 7.04 35.85 3.68
N ARG A 313 7.46 36.67 2.69
CA ARG A 313 8.69 36.46 1.89
C ARG A 313 9.94 36.21 2.74
N ASP A 314 10.12 36.99 3.81
CA ASP A 314 11.36 37.01 4.60
C ASP A 314 11.27 36.15 5.88
N GLN A 315 10.12 35.53 6.17
CA GLN A 315 9.95 34.64 7.32
C GLN A 315 10.66 33.29 7.11
N LYS A 316 11.46 32.85 8.10
CA LYS A 316 12.01 31.49 8.19
C LYS A 316 11.00 30.58 8.88
N HIS A 317 10.57 29.51 8.21
CA HIS A 317 9.42 28.68 8.64
C HIS A 317 9.83 27.40 9.40
N ASP A 318 11.07 27.31 9.86
CA ASP A 318 11.56 26.17 10.64
C ASP A 318 10.94 26.10 12.06
N LEU A 319 10.21 27.14 12.47
CA LEU A 319 9.53 27.24 13.76
C LEU A 319 8.14 26.57 13.83
N PHE A 320 7.62 26.02 12.72
CA PHE A 320 6.28 25.40 12.68
C PHE A 320 6.28 23.87 12.63
N ILE A 321 7.40 23.20 12.88
CA ILE A 321 7.46 21.74 12.97
C ILE A 321 7.81 21.33 14.40
N SER A 322 6.79 21.15 15.22
CA SER A 322 6.86 20.28 16.40
C SER A 322 5.52 19.60 16.56
N GLU A 323 5.39 18.42 15.96
CA GLU A 323 4.61 17.27 16.43
C GLU A 323 4.80 16.11 15.44
N THR A 324 6.02 15.59 15.39
CA THR A 324 6.16 14.17 15.07
C THR A 324 5.91 13.42 16.38
N SER A 325 4.65 13.12 16.68
CA SER A 325 4.34 12.01 17.58
C SER A 325 4.76 10.72 16.88
N ARG A 326 6.07 10.49 16.81
CA ARG A 326 6.63 9.16 16.70
C ARG A 326 6.29 8.51 18.03
N GLY A 327 5.20 7.74 18.03
CA GLY A 327 4.87 6.84 19.13
C GLY A 327 6.13 6.08 19.50
N GLY A 328 6.62 6.34 20.72
CA GLY A 328 7.78 5.67 21.27
C GLY A 328 7.50 4.18 21.30
N TYR A 329 8.18 3.44 20.43
CA TYR A 329 8.43 2.04 20.68
C TYR A 329 9.41 2.00 21.85
N LEU A 330 8.90 1.65 23.03
CA LEU A 330 9.58 0.93 24.13
C LEU A 330 8.69 0.97 25.38
N THR A 331 7.83 -0.04 25.56
CA THR A 331 7.72 -0.79 26.82
C THR A 331 6.98 -2.10 26.53
N GLY A 332 7.73 -3.20 26.45
CA GLY A 332 7.18 -4.55 26.54
C GLY A 332 6.59 -4.84 27.92
N PRO A 333 5.85 -5.95 28.07
CA PRO A 333 5.06 -6.24 29.26
C PRO A 333 5.94 -6.53 30.47
N GLY A 334 5.50 -6.04 31.62
CA GLY A 334 6.22 -6.10 32.87
C GLY A 334 6.53 -7.52 33.34
N VAL A 335 7.72 -7.68 33.92
CA VAL A 335 7.97 -8.61 35.02
C VAL A 335 8.78 -7.83 36.07
N ALA A 336 8.10 -7.47 37.14
CA ALA A 336 8.73 -7.07 38.38
C ALA A 336 9.27 -8.33 39.08
N GLY A 337 10.53 -8.31 39.53
CA GLY A 337 11.00 -9.30 40.50
C GLY A 337 12.49 -9.62 40.48
N TYR A 338 13.15 -9.21 41.57
CA TYR A 338 14.34 -9.81 42.20
C TYR A 338 15.75 -9.56 41.65
N LEU A 339 16.42 -8.66 42.39
CA LEU A 339 17.84 -8.75 42.74
C LEU A 339 18.09 -10.04 43.56
N THR A 340 18.97 -10.92 43.08
CA THR A 340 19.91 -11.69 43.91
C THR A 340 21.03 -12.29 43.04
N ALA A 341 22.23 -12.29 43.60
CA ALA A 341 23.47 -12.78 43.00
C ALA A 341 23.49 -14.30 42.74
N GLY A 342 24.38 -14.73 41.83
CA GLY A 342 25.08 -16.00 41.95
C GLY A 342 24.97 -17.00 40.79
N THR A 343 26.14 -17.30 40.22
CA THR A 343 26.58 -18.58 39.62
C THR A 343 26.08 -19.03 38.23
N ALA A 344 27.05 -19.63 37.53
CA ALA A 344 27.08 -20.01 36.13
C ALA A 344 26.17 -21.18 35.74
N ALA A 345 25.66 -21.16 34.51
CA ALA A 345 25.39 -22.36 33.71
C ALA A 345 25.27 -22.00 32.21
N ASN A 346 25.79 -22.90 31.38
CA ASN A 346 25.91 -22.83 29.92
C ASN A 346 24.61 -22.50 29.18
N VAL A 347 24.66 -21.52 28.26
CA VAL A 347 23.70 -21.40 27.14
C VAL A 347 24.49 -21.05 25.87
N VAL A 348 24.30 -21.89 24.85
CA VAL A 348 24.91 -21.84 23.52
C VAL A 348 24.41 -20.60 22.76
N PRO A 349 25.24 -19.80 22.05
CA PRO A 349 24.74 -18.72 21.22
C PRO A 349 24.26 -19.25 19.87
N SER A 350 23.00 -18.99 19.55
CA SER A 350 22.40 -19.17 18.23
C SER A 350 22.75 -17.99 17.32
N THR A 351 23.82 -18.14 16.53
CA THR A 351 24.10 -17.31 15.34
C THR A 351 24.18 -18.21 14.11
N PRO A 352 23.61 -17.81 12.96
CA PRO A 352 23.70 -18.60 11.73
C PRO A 352 25.14 -18.59 11.18
N PRO A 353 25.60 -19.68 10.53
CA PRO A 353 26.99 -19.83 10.11
C PRO A 353 27.38 -18.90 8.94
N PRO A 354 28.65 -18.48 8.84
CA PRO A 354 29.17 -17.71 7.72
C PRO A 354 29.35 -18.57 6.47
N ILE A 355 29.26 -17.91 5.32
CA ILE A 355 29.35 -18.49 3.97
C ILE A 355 30.83 -18.65 3.63
N ASP A 356 31.31 -19.88 3.44
CA ASP A 356 32.67 -20.14 2.95
C ASP A 356 32.80 -19.72 1.48
N HIS A 357 33.78 -18.84 1.21
CA HIS A 357 34.29 -18.63 -0.13
C HIS A 357 35.39 -19.66 -0.39
N GLU A 358 35.15 -20.59 -1.32
CA GLU A 358 36.19 -21.49 -1.82
C GLU A 358 37.30 -20.67 -2.50
N ALA A 359 38.47 -20.67 -1.86
CA ALA A 359 39.74 -20.41 -2.51
C ALA A 359 40.27 -21.74 -3.06
N SER A 360 40.37 -21.85 -4.38
CA SER A 360 41.11 -22.92 -5.04
C SER A 360 42.43 -22.33 -5.52
N ASP A 361 43.48 -22.83 -4.87
CA ASP A 361 44.87 -22.49 -5.06
C ASP A 361 45.41 -22.78 -6.46
N VAL A 362 46.40 -21.96 -6.79
CA VAL A 362 47.37 -22.08 -7.85
C VAL A 362 48.30 -23.28 -7.55
N GLN A 363 48.42 -24.22 -8.49
CA GLN A 363 49.52 -25.19 -8.49
C GLN A 363 50.70 -24.65 -9.29
N GLY A 364 51.82 -24.49 -8.59
CA GLY A 364 53.17 -24.75 -9.08
C GLY A 364 53.75 -25.93 -8.30
#